data_AF-A0A925FJ91-F1
#
_entry.id   AF-A0A925FJ91-F1
#
_cell.length_a   1.000
_cell.length_b   1.000
_cell.length_c   1.000
_cell.angle_alpha   90.00
_cell.angle_beta   90.00
_cell.angle_gamma   90.00
#
_symmetry.space_group_name_H-M   'P 1'
#
loop_
_entity.id
_entity.type
_entity.pdbx_description
1 polymer ?
#
loop_
_entity_poly.entity_id
_entity_poly.type
_entity_poly.pdbx_seq_one_letter_code
_entity_poly.pdbx_strand_id
1 'polypeptide(L)'
;MTRLVRLLPIAFAAASGVGAQQVHKLPATPQTVVYGYYWSEAKPALRIKSGDIIDVETMLTSTPTRLEQAGLPAADVQQSLRDIVAQ
;
A
#
# COMPACT_ATOMS: atom_id res chain seq x y z
N MET A 1 -20.55 65.77 -10.22
CA MET A 1 -20.97 64.38 -10.53
C MET A 1 -19.75 63.47 -10.36
N THR A 2 -19.48 63.02 -9.13
CA THR A 2 -18.26 62.23 -8.84
C THR A 2 -18.71 60.90 -8.25
N ARG A 3 -18.78 59.85 -9.08
CA ARG A 3 -19.16 58.50 -8.64
C ARG A 3 -17.97 57.85 -7.96
N LEU A 4 -18.09 57.61 -6.66
CA LEU A 4 -17.12 56.87 -5.85
C LEU A 4 -17.22 55.38 -6.22
N VAL A 5 -16.24 54.85 -6.96
CA VAL A 5 -16.15 53.42 -7.27
C VAL A 5 -15.57 52.71 -6.06
N ARG A 6 -16.39 51.91 -5.37
CA ARG A 6 -15.99 51.11 -4.22
C ARG A 6 -15.47 49.76 -4.74
N LEU A 7 -14.15 49.59 -4.74
CA LEU A 7 -13.50 48.31 -5.04
C LEU A 7 -13.68 47.36 -3.85
N LEU A 8 -14.37 46.24 -4.09
CA LEU A 8 -14.55 45.16 -3.12
C LEU A 8 -13.38 44.17 -3.27
N PRO A 9 -12.68 43.77 -2.19
CA PRO A 9 -11.62 42.77 -2.31
C PRO A 9 -12.23 41.38 -2.54
N ILE A 10 -11.82 40.72 -3.63
CA ILE A 10 -12.09 39.29 -3.86
C ILE A 10 -11.09 38.52 -3.01
N ALA A 11 -11.55 37.94 -1.91
CA ALA A 11 -10.75 37.02 -1.11
C ALA A 11 -10.62 35.68 -1.85
N PHE A 12 -9.41 35.38 -2.35
CA PHE A 12 -9.10 34.09 -2.94
C PHE A 12 -8.80 33.10 -1.81
N ALA A 13 -9.82 32.38 -1.34
CA ALA A 13 -9.64 31.30 -0.38
C ALA A 13 -9.08 30.06 -1.11
N ALA A 14 -7.76 29.99 -1.25
CA ALA A 14 -7.08 28.76 -1.69
C ALA A 14 -7.02 27.77 -0.51
N ALA A 15 -8.15 27.13 -0.22
CA ALA A 15 -8.15 25.94 0.63
C ALA A 15 -7.73 24.76 -0.24
N SER A 16 -6.42 24.53 -0.36
CA SER A 16 -5.88 23.27 -0.85
C SER A 16 -6.23 22.20 0.18
N GLY A 17 -7.43 21.62 0.06
CA GLY A 17 -7.83 20.44 0.81
C GLY A 17 -7.00 19.25 0.34
N VAL A 18 -5.75 19.16 0.79
CA VAL A 18 -5.04 17.89 0.82
C VAL A 18 -5.83 17.08 1.84
N GLY A 19 -6.75 16.24 1.35
CA GLY A 19 -7.46 15.31 2.21
C GLY A 19 -6.42 14.58 3.06
N ALA A 20 -6.71 14.39 4.35
CA ALA A 20 -5.76 13.78 5.27
C ALA A 20 -5.17 12.50 4.64
N GLN A 21 -3.85 12.52 4.44
CA GLN A 21 -3.10 11.42 3.84
C GLN A 21 -3.41 10.14 4.62
N GLN A 22 -3.91 9.11 3.92
CA GLN A 22 -4.21 7.85 4.58
C GLN A 22 -2.98 6.96 4.57
N VAL A 23 -2.77 6.28 5.69
CA VAL A 23 -1.77 5.20 5.80
C VAL A 23 -2.50 3.88 5.68
N HIS A 24 -2.19 3.15 4.62
CA HIS A 24 -2.71 1.80 4.37
C HIS A 24 -1.68 0.76 4.82
N LYS A 25 -2.15 -0.36 5.37
CA LYS A 25 -1.31 -1.54 5.60
C LYS A 25 -1.57 -2.55 4.49
N LEU A 26 -0.51 -3.09 3.91
CA LEU A 26 -0.59 -4.19 2.95
C LEU A 26 0.15 -5.41 3.53
N PRO A 27 -0.54 -6.27 4.30
CA PRO A 27 0.06 -7.47 4.88
C PRO A 27 0.41 -8.49 3.81
N ALA A 28 1.39 -9.35 4.07
CA ALA A 28 1.76 -10.44 3.17
C ALA A 28 0.83 -11.64 3.40
N THR A 29 -0.13 -11.84 2.49
CA THR A 29 -1.09 -12.96 2.53
C THR A 29 -1.23 -13.59 1.14
N PRO A 30 -1.89 -14.76 1.01
CA PRO A 30 -2.17 -15.36 -0.29
C PRO A 30 -3.00 -14.48 -1.25
N GLN A 31 -3.66 -13.43 -0.75
CA GLN A 31 -4.47 -12.52 -1.57
C GLN A 31 -3.70 -11.29 -2.05
N THR A 32 -2.53 -11.00 -1.46
CA THR A 32 -1.73 -9.80 -1.73
C THR A 32 -0.37 -10.12 -2.34
N VAL A 33 0.09 -11.37 -2.25
CA VAL A 33 1.39 -11.81 -2.76
C VAL A 33 1.22 -12.72 -3.97
N VAL A 34 1.82 -12.31 -5.08
CA VAL A 34 2.18 -13.18 -6.20
C VAL A 34 3.69 -13.38 -6.20
N TYR A 35 4.15 -14.60 -6.48
CA TYR A 35 5.58 -14.92 -6.45
C TYR A 35 6.01 -15.57 -7.77
N GLY A 36 7.09 -15.06 -8.36
CA GLY A 36 7.72 -15.63 -9.57
C GLY A 36 7.32 -14.97 -10.91
N TYR A 37 6.46 -13.94 -10.91
CA TYR A 37 6.10 -13.22 -12.13
C TYR A 37 5.63 -11.79 -11.87
N TYR A 38 5.63 -10.99 -12.93
CA TYR A 38 4.92 -9.71 -13.03
C TYR A 38 3.98 -9.78 -14.23
N TRP A 39 2.73 -9.34 -14.07
CA TRP A 39 1.72 -9.40 -15.13
C TRP A 39 0.80 -8.19 -15.06
N SER A 40 0.59 -7.49 -16.18
CA SER A 40 -0.18 -6.24 -16.21
C SER A 40 -1.66 -6.42 -15.90
N GLU A 41 -2.22 -7.62 -16.11
CA GLU A 41 -3.61 -7.94 -15.80
C GLU A 41 -3.77 -8.69 -14.48
N ALA A 42 -2.71 -8.77 -13.66
CA ALA A 42 -2.81 -9.38 -12.34
C ALA A 42 -3.85 -8.61 -11.51
N LYS A 43 -4.63 -9.34 -10.71
CA LYS A 43 -5.64 -8.72 -9.85
C LYS A 43 -4.96 -7.70 -8.92
N PRO A 44 -5.41 -6.43 -8.88
CA PRO A 44 -4.84 -5.46 -7.95
C PRO A 44 -5.05 -5.86 -6.49
N ALA A 45 -3.99 -5.84 -5.68
CA ALA A 45 -4.06 -6.13 -4.25
C ALA A 45 -4.69 -4.97 -3.44
N LEU A 46 -4.45 -3.73 -3.86
CA LEU A 46 -4.98 -2.52 -3.22
C LEU A 46 -5.15 -1.39 -4.25
N ARG A 47 -6.11 -0.50 -4.04
CA ARG A 47 -6.28 0.77 -4.77
C ARG A 47 -6.28 1.93 -3.78
N ILE A 48 -5.43 2.93 -4.01
CA ILE A 48 -5.24 4.07 -3.11
C ILE A 48 -5.39 5.41 -3.85
N LYS A 49 -5.49 6.52 -3.11
CA LYS A 49 -5.47 7.86 -3.70
C LYS A 49 -4.03 8.33 -3.83
N SER A 50 -3.76 9.17 -4.84
CA SER A 50 -2.47 9.83 -4.98
C SER A 50 -2.13 10.63 -3.72
N GLY A 51 -0.93 10.43 -3.21
CA GLY A 51 -0.46 11.04 -1.97
C GLY A 51 -0.60 10.13 -0.76
N ASP A 52 -1.40 9.06 -0.77
CA ASP A 52 -1.47 8.12 0.36
C ASP A 52 -0.14 7.38 0.59
N ILE A 53 0.04 6.84 1.81
CA ILE A 53 1.20 6.02 2.21
C ILE A 53 0.75 4.56 2.27
N ILE A 54 1.62 3.65 1.82
CA ILE A 54 1.44 2.22 2.04
C ILE A 54 2.63 1.70 2.86
N ASP A 55 2.33 1.06 3.99
CA ASP A 55 3.27 0.18 4.66
C ASP A 55 3.11 -1.23 4.10
N VAL A 56 4.12 -1.70 3.39
CA VAL A 56 4.11 -2.97 2.65
C VAL A 56 4.91 -4.00 3.42
N GLU A 57 4.23 -5.03 3.90
CA GLU A 57 4.91 -6.21 4.41
C GLU A 57 5.45 -7.03 3.22
N THR A 58 6.74 -7.35 3.27
CA THR A 58 7.40 -8.14 2.22
C THR A 58 7.86 -9.47 2.79
N MET A 59 7.93 -10.47 1.93
CA MET A 59 8.29 -11.84 2.30
C MET A 59 9.61 -12.23 1.63
N LEU A 60 10.40 -13.04 2.34
CA LEU A 60 11.58 -13.69 1.79
C LEU A 60 11.21 -14.60 0.61
N THR A 61 12.18 -14.88 -0.28
CA THR A 61 11.94 -15.63 -1.53
C THR A 61 12.24 -17.13 -1.43
N SER A 62 12.56 -17.65 -0.24
CA SER A 62 12.71 -19.08 0.04
C SER A 62 11.36 -19.76 0.29
N THR A 63 11.38 -21.08 0.54
CA THR A 63 10.18 -21.86 0.89
C THR A 63 10.27 -22.37 2.34
N PRO A 64 9.13 -22.66 3.00
CA PRO A 64 9.11 -23.29 4.32
C PRO A 64 10.02 -24.52 4.42
N THR A 65 9.91 -25.44 3.45
CA THR A 65 10.72 -26.66 3.40
C THR A 65 12.22 -26.36 3.34
N ARG A 66 12.65 -25.35 2.57
CA ARG A 66 14.06 -25.00 2.47
C ARG A 66 14.58 -24.38 3.77
N LEU A 67 13.77 -23.58 4.45
CA LEU A 67 14.14 -23.01 5.75
C LEU A 67 14.29 -24.11 6.81
N GLU A 68 13.37 -25.07 6.84
CA GLU A 68 13.44 -26.22 7.75
C GLU A 68 14.68 -27.10 7.46
N GLN A 69 14.98 -27.36 6.18
CA GLN A 69 16.20 -28.07 5.77
C GLN A 69 17.49 -27.32 6.13
N ALA A 70 17.43 -25.99 6.21
CA ALA A 70 18.54 -25.17 6.67
C ALA A 70 18.66 -25.13 8.22
N GLY A 71 17.79 -25.86 8.94
CA GLY A 71 17.83 -25.99 10.39
C GLY A 71 16.89 -25.06 11.16
N LEU A 72 16.04 -24.29 10.47
CA LEU A 72 15.03 -23.48 11.17
C LEU A 72 13.95 -24.40 11.75
N PRO A 73 13.63 -24.31 13.06
CA PRO A 73 12.52 -25.07 13.63
C PRO A 73 11.20 -24.77 12.93
N ALA A 74 10.37 -25.79 12.71
CA ALA A 74 9.10 -25.63 11.98
C ALA A 74 8.15 -24.61 12.63
N ALA A 75 8.19 -24.47 13.96
CA ALA A 75 7.40 -23.51 14.71
C ALA A 75 7.84 -22.04 14.50
N ASP A 76 9.08 -21.83 14.07
CA ASP A 76 9.64 -20.49 13.81
C ASP A 76 9.42 -20.04 12.36
N VAL A 77 8.97 -20.95 11.49
CA VAL A 77 8.56 -20.59 10.13
C VAL A 77 7.21 -19.86 10.20
N GLN A 78 7.18 -18.63 9.70
CA GLN A 78 5.96 -17.81 9.66
C GLN A 78 4.82 -18.53 8.92
N GLN A 79 3.63 -18.52 9.52
CA GLN A 79 2.45 -19.15 8.91
C GLN A 79 2.07 -18.50 7.58
N SER A 80 2.19 -17.17 7.46
CA SER A 80 1.93 -16.44 6.22
C SER A 80 2.77 -16.96 5.06
N LEU A 81 4.04 -17.31 5.28
CA LEU A 81 4.89 -17.91 4.25
C LEU A 81 4.36 -19.29 3.82
N ARG A 82 3.87 -20.12 4.75
CA ARG A 82 3.28 -21.42 4.43
C ARG A 82 2.02 -21.25 3.59
N ASP A 83 1.15 -20.33 3.98
CA ASP A 83 -0.10 -20.06 3.28
C ASP A 83 0.17 -19.50 1.88
N ILE A 84 1.14 -18.59 1.72
CA ILE A 84 1.51 -18.00 0.43
C ILE A 84 2.08 -19.06 -0.52
N VAL A 85 2.88 -20.00 -0.04
CA VAL A 85 3.48 -21.04 -0.89
C VAL A 85 2.47 -22.12 -1.31
N ALA A 86 1.37 -22.27 -0.57
CA ALA A 86 0.33 -23.27 -0.82
C ALA A 86 -0.78 -22.80 -1.80
N GLN A 87 -0.69 -21.57 -2.32
CA GLN A 87 -1.68 -20.98 -3.23
C GLN A 87 -1.76 -21.66 -4.60
#